data_AF-A0A962PQV2-F1
#
_entry.id   AF-A0A962PQV2-F1
#
_cell.length_a   1.000
_cell.length_b   1.000
_cell.length_c   1.000
_cell.angle_alpha   90.00
_cell.angle_beta   90.00
_cell.angle_gamma   90.00
#
_symmetry.space_group_name_H-M   'P 1'
#
loop_
_entity.id
_entity.type
_entity.pdbx_description
1 polymer ?
#
loop_
_entity_poly.entity_id
_entity_poly.type
_entity_poly.pdbx_seq_one_letter_code
_entity_poly.pdbx_strand_id
1 'polypeptide(L)'
;METENSKTMNDKLLEIMVRPLSITMLEDPLPVNISHEPGDVALRLIGDLIGDADGQPLEMARTRYRHVSNESDEPRIAPMHPTIINHVLRPLVEAKHCYVFGMPVACIAQAGLVGEMTALWRFQMLSTVIDGKPLDEEMQKSLMGRSFDKLGQQERVRVLQVLDSMDEITIKSFDELRLLRRRYLHFMIEEGGDTDADAQRALKLACTLTVRTLGVQYNDGRVVLPDNVARFITSGMGPFNNSGEV
;
A
#
# COMPACT_ATOMS: atom_id res chain seq x y z
N MET A 1 -1.18 49.15 -3.56
CA MET A 1 -1.80 48.01 -4.28
C MET A 1 -0.94 47.84 -5.51
N GLU A 2 -0.11 46.83 -5.68
CA GLU A 2 -0.27 45.41 -5.35
C GLU A 2 1.00 44.83 -4.71
N THR A 3 0.80 43.91 -3.77
CA THR A 3 1.85 43.11 -3.13
C THR A 3 1.98 41.78 -3.87
N GLU A 4 2.97 41.64 -4.75
CA GLU A 4 3.41 40.33 -5.25
C GLU A 4 4.46 39.74 -4.30
N ASN A 5 3.98 39.10 -3.24
CA ASN A 5 4.77 38.09 -2.54
C ASN A 5 4.65 36.78 -3.31
N SER A 6 5.39 36.67 -4.41
CA SER A 6 5.60 35.39 -5.10
C SER A 6 6.50 34.52 -4.20
N LYS A 7 5.86 33.73 -3.33
CA LYS A 7 6.47 32.56 -2.70
C LYS A 7 7.08 31.72 -3.83
N THR A 8 8.40 31.69 -3.92
CA THR A 8 9.15 30.76 -4.76
C THR A 8 8.67 29.35 -4.45
N MET A 9 7.83 28.79 -5.32
CA MET A 9 7.56 27.36 -5.36
C MET A 9 8.91 26.68 -5.60
N ASN A 10 9.33 25.89 -4.63
CA ASN A 10 10.59 25.17 -4.68
C ASN A 10 10.37 23.95 -5.60
N ASP A 11 10.38 24.20 -6.91
CA ASP A 11 10.23 23.17 -7.95
C ASP A 11 11.43 22.22 -7.87
N LYS A 12 11.29 21.15 -7.07
CA LYS A 12 12.26 20.07 -6.96
C LYS A 12 11.87 18.94 -7.89
N LEU A 13 12.84 18.43 -8.64
CA LEU A 13 12.66 17.20 -9.41
C LEU A 13 12.57 16.00 -8.46
N LEU A 14 11.62 15.12 -8.71
CA LEU A 14 11.40 13.91 -7.94
C LEU A 14 11.20 12.73 -8.89
N GLU A 15 11.92 11.64 -8.66
CA GLU A 15 11.69 10.38 -9.35
C GLU A 15 10.38 9.76 -8.90
N ILE A 16 9.55 9.33 -9.85
CA ILE A 16 8.23 8.75 -9.60
C ILE A 16 8.05 7.42 -10.36
N MET A 17 7.26 6.54 -9.78
CA MET A 17 6.69 5.39 -10.46
C MET A 17 5.32 5.75 -11.01
N VAL A 18 5.03 5.36 -12.24
CA VAL A 18 3.71 5.49 -12.88
C VAL A 18 3.03 4.12 -12.89
N ARG A 19 1.75 4.07 -12.51
CA ARG A 19 0.95 2.84 -12.34
C ARG A 19 1.73 1.75 -11.60
N PRO A 20 2.21 1.99 -10.35
CA PRO A 20 3.06 1.06 -9.60
C PRO A 20 2.46 -0.33 -9.39
N LEU A 21 1.14 -0.50 -9.51
CA LEU A 21 0.45 -1.79 -9.36
C LEU A 21 0.05 -2.46 -10.69
N SER A 22 0.48 -1.90 -11.83
CA SER A 22 0.17 -2.49 -13.14
C SER A 22 0.99 -3.74 -13.42
N ILE A 23 0.34 -4.73 -14.04
CA ILE A 23 0.99 -5.94 -14.55
C ILE A 23 0.88 -5.89 -16.07
N THR A 24 1.78 -5.17 -16.72
CA THR A 24 1.71 -4.86 -18.16
C THR A 24 1.58 -6.12 -19.03
N MET A 25 2.27 -7.21 -18.65
CA MET A 25 2.21 -8.49 -19.37
C MET A 25 0.82 -9.14 -19.38
N LEU A 26 -0.10 -8.75 -18.48
CA LEU A 26 -1.49 -9.22 -18.48
C LEU A 26 -2.43 -8.31 -19.29
N GLU A 27 -1.98 -7.10 -19.64
CA GLU A 27 -2.72 -6.16 -20.49
C GLU A 27 -2.46 -6.42 -21.98
N ASP A 28 -1.25 -6.89 -22.33
CA ASP A 28 -0.85 -7.14 -23.71
C ASP A 28 -1.24 -8.56 -24.22
N PRO A 29 -1.60 -8.70 -25.52
CA PRO A 29 -1.78 -10.02 -26.12
C PRO A 29 -0.44 -10.77 -26.13
N LEU A 30 -0.49 -12.09 -25.92
CA LEU A 30 0.71 -12.91 -25.97
C LEU A 30 1.32 -12.86 -27.38
N PRO A 31 2.65 -12.84 -27.51
CA PRO A 31 3.29 -13.04 -28.81
C PRO A 31 2.86 -14.39 -29.38
N VAL A 32 2.41 -14.40 -30.64
CA VAL A 32 1.76 -15.55 -31.32
C VAL A 32 2.71 -16.75 -31.52
N ASN A 33 3.99 -16.67 -31.09
CA ASN A 33 5.04 -17.65 -31.38
C ASN A 33 5.76 -18.22 -30.14
N ILE A 34 5.14 -18.23 -28.97
CA ILE A 34 5.73 -18.86 -27.77
C ILE A 34 5.09 -20.23 -27.55
N SER A 35 5.48 -21.21 -28.37
CA SER A 35 5.25 -22.63 -28.06
C SER A 35 6.57 -23.38 -28.16
N HIS A 36 7.14 -23.61 -26.98
CA HIS A 36 8.16 -24.59 -26.72
C HIS A 36 7.75 -25.33 -25.43
N GLU A 37 8.19 -26.58 -25.27
CA GLU A 37 7.95 -27.43 -24.10
C GLU A 37 8.06 -26.72 -22.73
N PRO A 38 9.01 -25.77 -22.49
CA PRO A 38 9.06 -25.01 -21.24
C PRO A 38 7.85 -24.09 -20.98
N GLY A 39 7.25 -23.51 -22.04
CA GLY A 39 6.09 -22.63 -21.92
C GLY A 39 4.84 -23.40 -21.49
N ASP A 40 4.66 -24.62 -21.99
CA ASP A 40 3.54 -25.48 -21.62
C ASP A 40 3.65 -25.95 -20.17
N VAL A 41 4.87 -26.28 -19.71
CA VAL A 41 5.11 -26.61 -18.28
C VAL A 41 4.80 -25.40 -17.40
N ALA A 42 5.25 -24.21 -17.77
CA ALA A 42 4.97 -22.99 -17.01
C ALA A 42 3.46 -22.70 -16.91
N LEU A 43 2.72 -22.84 -18.02
CA LEU A 43 1.27 -22.65 -18.02
C LEU A 43 0.55 -23.68 -17.14
N ARG A 44 0.97 -24.95 -17.17
CA ARG A 44 0.42 -25.98 -16.28
C ARG A 44 0.67 -25.68 -14.80
N LEU A 45 1.88 -25.26 -14.44
CA LEU A 45 2.21 -24.86 -13.08
C LEU A 45 1.36 -23.67 -12.60
N ILE A 46 1.09 -22.70 -13.48
CA ILE A 46 0.18 -21.60 -13.17
C ILE A 46 -1.26 -22.12 -13.03
N GLY A 47 -1.70 -23.04 -13.90
CA GLY A 47 -3.01 -23.68 -13.78
C GLY A 47 -3.20 -24.39 -12.44
N ASP A 48 -2.21 -25.15 -11.99
CA ASP A 48 -2.21 -25.81 -10.69
C ASP A 48 -2.29 -24.79 -9.54
N LEU A 49 -1.62 -23.65 -9.66
CA LEU A 49 -1.62 -22.60 -8.64
C LEU A 49 -2.97 -21.89 -8.52
N ILE A 50 -3.60 -21.56 -9.66
CA ILE A 50 -4.87 -20.80 -9.68
C ILE A 50 -6.09 -21.74 -9.56
N GLY A 51 -5.90 -23.05 -9.71
CA GLY A 51 -6.99 -24.04 -9.67
C GLY A 51 -7.81 -24.07 -10.96
N ASP A 52 -7.14 -23.90 -12.10
CA ASP A 52 -7.79 -23.83 -13.40
C ASP A 52 -8.23 -25.20 -13.94
N ALA A 53 -9.52 -25.50 -13.84
CA ALA A 53 -10.09 -26.72 -14.40
C ALA A 53 -10.23 -26.69 -15.93
N ASP A 54 -10.28 -25.49 -16.54
CA ASP A 54 -10.63 -25.29 -17.95
C ASP A 54 -9.39 -25.19 -18.87
N GLY A 55 -8.17 -25.20 -18.29
CA GLY A 55 -6.91 -25.21 -19.02
C GLY A 55 -6.55 -23.90 -19.73
N GLN A 56 -7.10 -22.77 -19.27
CA GLN A 56 -6.81 -21.41 -19.71
C GLN A 56 -6.29 -20.51 -18.56
N PRO A 57 -5.14 -20.85 -17.94
CA PRO A 57 -4.73 -20.23 -16.67
C PRO A 57 -4.42 -18.75 -16.80
N LEU A 58 -3.97 -18.34 -18.00
CA LEU A 58 -3.71 -16.95 -18.31
C LEU A 58 -5.00 -16.12 -18.40
N GLU A 59 -6.09 -16.65 -18.98
CA GLU A 59 -7.35 -15.91 -19.07
C GLU A 59 -8.01 -15.78 -17.69
N MET A 60 -7.88 -16.80 -16.83
CA MET A 60 -8.31 -16.67 -15.44
C MET A 60 -7.50 -15.60 -14.70
N ALA A 61 -6.16 -15.60 -14.81
CA ALA A 61 -5.32 -14.56 -14.22
C ALA A 61 -5.68 -13.16 -14.74
N ARG A 62 -5.90 -13.00 -16.05
CA ARG A 62 -6.34 -11.74 -16.67
C ARG A 62 -7.70 -11.30 -16.13
N THR A 63 -8.64 -12.22 -15.99
CA THR A 63 -9.98 -11.92 -15.46
C THR A 63 -9.89 -11.42 -14.02
N ARG A 64 -9.12 -12.11 -13.17
CA ARG A 64 -8.88 -11.68 -11.78
C ARG A 64 -8.15 -10.35 -11.73
N TYR A 65 -7.14 -10.12 -12.59
CA TYR A 65 -6.44 -8.84 -12.68
C TYR A 65 -7.38 -7.69 -13.05
N ARG A 66 -8.26 -7.87 -14.05
CA ARG A 66 -9.28 -6.87 -14.41
C ARG A 66 -10.26 -6.61 -13.27
N HIS A 67 -10.56 -7.62 -12.45
CA HIS A 67 -11.50 -7.49 -11.33
C HIS A 67 -10.99 -6.58 -10.20
N VAL A 68 -9.67 -6.53 -9.99
CA VAL A 68 -9.07 -5.68 -8.95
C VAL A 68 -8.41 -4.42 -9.48
N SER A 69 -8.12 -4.34 -10.78
CA SER A 69 -7.49 -3.17 -11.38
C SER A 69 -8.52 -2.08 -11.62
N ASN A 70 -8.53 -1.07 -10.76
CA ASN A 70 -9.34 0.12 -10.92
C ASN A 70 -8.49 1.38 -10.68
N GLU A 71 -8.36 2.23 -11.70
CA GLU A 71 -7.59 3.46 -11.64
C GLU A 71 -8.14 4.51 -10.67
N SER A 72 -9.37 4.38 -10.18
CA SER A 72 -9.90 5.26 -9.12
C SER A 72 -9.41 4.87 -7.73
N ASP A 73 -9.06 3.60 -7.54
CA ASP A 73 -8.82 3.03 -6.21
C ASP A 73 -7.33 2.77 -5.97
N GLU A 74 -6.52 2.70 -7.05
CA GLU A 74 -5.08 2.43 -7.00
C GLU A 74 -4.21 3.70 -7.03
N PRO A 75 -3.01 3.67 -6.41
CA PRO A 75 -2.03 4.75 -6.58
C PRO A 75 -1.62 4.84 -8.05
N ARG A 76 -1.94 5.97 -8.70
CA ARG A 76 -1.57 6.24 -10.11
C ARG A 76 -0.10 6.60 -10.25
N ILE A 77 0.43 7.32 -9.27
CA ILE A 77 1.84 7.61 -9.16
C ILE A 77 2.28 7.44 -7.71
N ALA A 78 3.55 7.14 -7.53
CA ALA A 78 4.16 7.12 -6.21
C ALA A 78 5.61 7.61 -6.30
N PRO A 79 6.12 8.30 -5.27
CA PRO A 79 7.52 8.72 -5.21
C PRO A 79 8.45 7.50 -5.14
N MET A 80 9.60 7.57 -5.82
CA MET A 80 10.64 6.55 -5.73
C MET A 80 11.45 6.70 -4.43
N HIS A 81 10.79 6.45 -3.31
CA HIS A 81 11.41 6.50 -1.98
C HIS A 81 11.56 5.08 -1.42
N PRO A 82 12.75 4.65 -0.97
CA PRO A 82 13.00 3.26 -0.54
C PRO A 82 12.01 2.75 0.51
N THR A 83 11.67 3.56 1.53
CA THR A 83 10.70 3.17 2.55
C THR A 83 9.31 2.92 1.97
N ILE A 84 8.86 3.77 1.03
CA ILE A 84 7.53 3.67 0.42
C ILE A 84 7.50 2.47 -0.51
N ILE A 85 8.55 2.27 -1.32
CA ILE A 85 8.67 1.13 -2.21
C ILE A 85 8.68 -0.18 -1.41
N ASN A 86 9.60 -0.32 -0.46
CA ASN A 86 9.87 -1.61 0.19
C ASN A 86 8.79 -2.02 1.19
N HIS A 87 8.17 -1.06 1.88
CA HIS A 87 7.23 -1.36 2.97
C HIS A 87 5.76 -1.11 2.61
N VAL A 88 5.46 -0.38 1.53
CA VAL A 88 4.08 -0.09 1.13
C VAL A 88 3.79 -0.62 -0.27
N LEU A 89 4.49 -0.14 -1.30
CA LEU A 89 4.16 -0.47 -2.68
C LEU A 89 4.45 -1.93 -3.02
N ARG A 90 5.62 -2.46 -2.67
CA ARG A 90 5.99 -3.84 -2.98
C ARG A 90 5.06 -4.85 -2.30
N PRO A 91 4.77 -4.75 -0.98
CA PRO A 91 3.75 -5.61 -0.37
C PRO A 91 2.35 -5.45 -0.99
N LEU A 92 2.00 -4.27 -1.49
CA LEU A 92 0.74 -4.04 -2.18
C LEU A 92 0.70 -4.70 -3.57
N VAL A 93 1.80 -4.66 -4.32
CA VAL A 93 2.00 -5.43 -5.56
C VAL A 93 1.90 -6.93 -5.28
N GLU A 94 2.56 -7.40 -4.22
CA GLU A 94 2.51 -8.80 -3.80
C GLU A 94 1.08 -9.23 -3.40
N ALA A 95 0.34 -8.38 -2.68
CA ALA A 95 -1.07 -8.61 -2.38
C ALA A 95 -1.91 -8.78 -3.66
N LYS A 96 -1.71 -7.87 -4.64
CA LYS A 96 -2.39 -7.94 -5.94
C LYS A 96 -2.02 -9.21 -6.71
N HIS A 97 -0.75 -9.61 -6.72
CA HIS A 97 -0.32 -10.88 -7.31
C HIS A 97 -1.00 -12.07 -6.64
N CYS A 98 -1.00 -12.12 -5.31
CA CYS A 98 -1.69 -13.18 -4.58
C CYS A 98 -3.18 -13.25 -4.95
N TYR A 99 -3.87 -12.11 -5.10
CA TYR A 99 -5.24 -12.12 -5.58
C TYR A 99 -5.34 -12.69 -7.00
N VAL A 100 -4.54 -12.17 -7.94
CA VAL A 100 -4.52 -12.58 -9.35
C VAL A 100 -4.26 -14.08 -9.51
N PHE A 101 -3.41 -14.65 -8.66
CA PHE A 101 -3.03 -16.07 -8.71
C PHE A 101 -3.89 -16.99 -7.83
N GLY A 102 -5.06 -16.54 -7.36
CA GLY A 102 -5.98 -17.42 -6.61
C GLY A 102 -5.52 -17.74 -5.19
N MET A 103 -4.72 -16.87 -4.57
CA MET A 103 -4.20 -17.01 -3.20
C MET A 103 -4.84 -15.98 -2.26
N PRO A 104 -6.15 -16.05 -1.98
CA PRO A 104 -6.87 -14.96 -1.33
C PRO A 104 -6.45 -14.72 0.12
N VAL A 105 -6.13 -15.76 0.89
CA VAL A 105 -5.61 -15.60 2.27
C VAL A 105 -4.25 -14.88 2.29
N ALA A 106 -3.37 -15.19 1.33
CA ALA A 106 -2.09 -14.50 1.19
C ALA A 106 -2.29 -13.03 0.78
N CYS A 107 -3.25 -12.75 -0.11
CA CYS A 107 -3.65 -11.38 -0.45
C CYS A 107 -4.12 -10.61 0.79
N ILE A 108 -4.99 -11.19 1.62
CA ILE A 108 -5.49 -10.57 2.85
C ILE A 108 -4.33 -10.28 3.82
N ALA A 109 -3.39 -11.23 3.97
CA ALA A 109 -2.23 -11.07 4.83
C ALA A 109 -1.34 -9.90 4.38
N GLN A 110 -1.01 -9.85 3.09
CA GLN A 110 -0.17 -8.80 2.50
C GLN A 110 -0.86 -7.43 2.53
N ALA A 111 -2.16 -7.37 2.18
CA ALA A 111 -2.96 -6.15 2.30
C ALA A 111 -2.97 -5.63 3.75
N GLY A 112 -3.13 -6.53 4.73
CA GLY A 112 -3.06 -6.16 6.15
C GLY A 112 -1.69 -5.64 6.58
N LEU A 113 -0.59 -6.20 6.05
CA LEU A 113 0.76 -5.67 6.26
C LEU A 113 0.90 -4.25 5.70
N VAL A 114 0.38 -3.98 4.50
CA VAL A 114 0.34 -2.62 3.92
C VAL A 114 -0.39 -1.66 4.86
N GLY A 115 -1.50 -2.08 5.46
CA GLY A 115 -2.19 -1.28 6.48
C GLY A 115 -1.29 -0.90 7.66
N GLU A 116 -0.58 -1.86 8.24
CA GLU A 116 0.35 -1.60 9.36
C GLU A 116 1.48 -0.64 8.95
N MET A 117 2.10 -0.87 7.79
CA MET A 117 3.19 -0.04 7.29
C MET A 117 2.74 1.37 6.94
N THR A 118 1.52 1.51 6.40
CA THR A 118 0.92 2.81 6.10
C THR A 118 0.68 3.62 7.37
N ALA A 119 0.22 2.99 8.46
CA ALA A 119 0.05 3.67 9.75
C ALA A 119 1.40 4.19 10.30
N LEU A 120 2.45 3.38 10.22
CA LEU A 120 3.81 3.78 10.63
C LEU A 120 4.33 4.94 9.80
N TRP A 121 4.21 4.83 8.48
CA TRP A 121 4.61 5.88 7.55
C TRP A 121 3.86 7.18 7.83
N ARG A 122 2.54 7.10 8.03
CA ARG A 122 1.70 8.27 8.30
C ARG A 122 2.10 8.98 9.60
N PHE A 123 2.40 8.23 10.66
CA PHE A 123 2.90 8.81 11.91
C PHE A 123 4.23 9.55 11.72
N GLN A 124 5.17 8.97 10.95
CA GLN A 124 6.47 9.60 10.67
C GLN A 124 6.32 10.94 9.94
N MET A 125 5.37 11.03 9.01
CA MET A 125 5.12 12.27 8.25
C MET A 125 4.63 13.43 9.11
N LEU A 126 4.04 13.18 10.27
CA LEU A 126 3.51 14.25 11.14
C LEU A 126 4.63 15.12 11.73
N SER A 127 5.80 14.54 12.01
CA SER A 127 6.91 15.24 12.69
C SER A 127 6.40 16.02 13.92
N THR A 128 5.53 15.39 14.72
CA THR A 128 4.78 16.04 15.79
C THR A 128 5.69 16.65 16.85
N VAL A 129 5.33 17.86 17.30
CA VAL A 129 6.00 18.58 18.39
C VAL A 129 4.98 18.83 19.49
N ILE A 130 5.29 18.45 20.74
CA ILE A 130 4.45 18.65 21.93
C ILE A 130 5.25 19.53 22.89
N ASP A 131 4.67 20.66 23.31
CA ASP A 131 5.32 21.65 24.18
C ASP A 131 6.72 22.07 23.70
N GLY A 132 6.87 22.24 22.38
CA GLY A 132 8.13 22.64 21.75
C GLY A 132 9.18 21.52 21.65
N LYS A 133 8.88 20.30 22.10
CA LYS A 133 9.76 19.13 22.00
C LYS A 133 9.28 18.17 20.91
N PRO A 134 10.17 17.61 20.08
CA PRO A 134 9.79 16.58 19.12
C PRO A 134 9.25 15.34 19.84
N LEU A 135 8.27 14.67 19.25
CA LEU A 135 7.74 13.40 19.74
C LEU A 135 8.71 12.24 19.41
N ASP A 136 9.88 12.27 20.03
CA ASP A 136 10.91 11.23 19.91
C ASP A 136 10.52 9.94 20.65
N GLU A 137 11.36 8.91 20.55
CA GLU A 137 11.07 7.59 21.13
C GLU A 137 10.92 7.63 22.67
N GLU A 138 11.68 8.50 23.35
CA GLU A 138 11.61 8.65 24.81
C GLU A 138 10.28 9.28 25.22
N MET A 139 9.89 10.37 24.55
CA MET A 139 8.60 11.02 24.76
C MET A 139 7.44 10.08 24.41
N GLN A 140 7.56 9.30 23.33
CA GLN A 140 6.57 8.29 22.98
C GLN A 140 6.39 7.24 24.09
N LYS A 141 7.50 6.72 24.64
CA LYS A 141 7.46 5.78 25.77
C LYS A 141 6.84 6.41 27.02
N SER A 142 7.13 7.68 27.29
CA SER A 142 6.54 8.41 28.42
C SER A 142 5.02 8.58 28.28
N LEU A 143 4.54 8.94 27.09
CA LEU A 143 3.11 9.23 26.85
C LEU A 143 2.26 7.98 26.61
N MET A 144 2.80 6.98 25.92
CA MET A 144 2.05 5.80 25.44
C MET A 144 2.50 4.49 26.11
N GLY A 145 3.50 4.53 26.98
CA GLY A 145 4.11 3.36 27.64
C GLY A 145 5.08 2.56 26.75
N ARG A 146 5.10 2.83 25.43
CA ARG A 146 6.00 2.21 24.45
C ARG A 146 6.10 3.09 23.20
N SER A 147 7.07 2.81 22.33
CA SER A 147 7.19 3.49 21.04
C SER A 147 6.05 3.11 20.08
N PHE A 148 5.72 4.02 19.15
CA PHE A 148 4.59 3.86 18.22
C PHE A 148 4.70 2.59 17.36
N ASP A 149 5.92 2.20 16.98
CA ASP A 149 6.18 0.97 16.23
C ASP A 149 5.93 -0.32 17.03
N LYS A 150 5.83 -0.25 18.36
CA LYS A 150 5.48 -1.41 19.22
C LYS A 150 4.00 -1.46 19.62
N LEU A 151 3.21 -0.48 19.19
CA LEU A 151 1.76 -0.50 19.37
C LEU A 151 1.11 -1.48 18.40
N GLY A 152 -0.04 -2.06 18.80
CA GLY A 152 -0.90 -2.81 17.89
C GLY A 152 -1.63 -1.88 16.93
N GLN A 153 -2.21 -2.44 15.86
CA GLN A 153 -2.89 -1.67 14.82
C GLN A 153 -3.99 -0.75 15.38
N GLN A 154 -4.78 -1.25 16.34
CA GLN A 154 -5.89 -0.49 16.92
C GLN A 154 -5.38 0.71 17.71
N GLU A 155 -4.34 0.53 18.53
CA GLU A 155 -3.72 1.62 19.28
C GLU A 155 -3.05 2.64 18.35
N ARG A 156 -2.36 2.19 17.29
CA ARG A 156 -1.77 3.08 16.28
C ARG A 156 -2.82 3.98 15.64
N VAL A 157 -3.96 3.42 15.24
CA VAL A 157 -5.07 4.19 14.65
C VAL A 157 -5.61 5.21 15.65
N ARG A 158 -5.80 4.85 16.93
CA ARG A 158 -6.26 5.79 17.96
C ARG A 158 -5.29 6.95 18.17
N VAL A 159 -3.98 6.67 18.20
CA VAL A 159 -2.96 7.72 18.32
C VAL A 159 -3.00 8.63 17.09
N LEU A 160 -3.07 8.06 15.88
CA LEU A 160 -3.22 8.84 14.65
C LEU A 160 -4.50 9.68 14.65
N GLN A 161 -5.63 9.18 15.16
CA GLN A 161 -6.88 9.96 15.22
C GLN A 161 -6.75 11.24 16.05
N VAL A 162 -5.88 11.23 17.06
CA VAL A 162 -5.64 12.38 17.93
C VAL A 162 -4.60 13.32 17.33
N LEU A 163 -3.55 12.77 16.72
CA LEU A 163 -2.38 13.55 16.27
C LEU A 163 -2.48 14.00 14.80
N ASP A 164 -3.40 13.42 14.03
CA ASP A 164 -3.51 13.58 12.59
C ASP A 164 -4.94 13.93 12.19
N SER A 165 -5.09 14.71 11.13
CA SER A 165 -6.39 15.01 10.51
C SER A 165 -6.85 13.86 9.61
N MET A 166 -7.01 12.66 10.18
CA MET A 166 -7.57 11.51 9.46
C MET A 166 -9.08 11.67 9.28
N ASP A 167 -9.55 11.56 8.04
CA ASP A 167 -10.98 11.52 7.77
C ASP A 167 -11.60 10.16 8.13
N GLU A 168 -12.93 10.14 8.27
CA GLU A 168 -13.69 8.97 8.71
C GLU A 168 -13.50 7.73 7.81
N ILE A 169 -13.36 7.92 6.50
CA ILE A 169 -13.18 6.79 5.57
C ILE A 169 -11.79 6.17 5.76
N THR A 170 -10.76 6.98 6.06
CA THR A 170 -9.41 6.47 6.34
C THR A 170 -9.40 5.62 7.62
N ILE A 171 -10.06 6.12 8.67
CA ILE A 171 -10.24 5.41 9.94
C ILE A 171 -10.97 4.08 9.73
N LYS A 172 -12.13 4.12 9.06
CA LYS A 172 -12.92 2.92 8.76
C LYS A 172 -12.11 1.92 7.96
N SER A 173 -11.30 2.39 7.01
CA SER A 173 -10.49 1.51 6.17
C SER A 173 -9.44 0.74 6.96
N PHE A 174 -8.77 1.39 7.92
CA PHE A 174 -7.86 0.68 8.82
C PHE A 174 -8.56 -0.37 9.66
N ASP A 175 -9.71 -0.02 10.25
CA ASP A 175 -10.41 -0.93 11.15
C ASP A 175 -11.00 -2.13 10.41
N GLU A 176 -11.57 -1.90 9.23
CA GLU A 176 -12.12 -2.95 8.39
C GLU A 176 -11.04 -3.92 7.89
N LEU A 177 -9.90 -3.39 7.44
CA LEU A 177 -8.78 -4.21 7.02
C LEU A 177 -8.20 -5.06 8.17
N ARG A 178 -8.12 -4.47 9.38
CA ARG A 178 -7.74 -5.17 10.61
C ARG A 178 -8.70 -6.32 10.92
N LEU A 179 -10.01 -6.09 10.82
CA LEU A 179 -11.03 -7.10 11.10
C LEU A 179 -10.98 -8.24 10.08
N LEU A 180 -10.83 -7.93 8.79
CA LEU A 180 -10.63 -8.94 7.74
C LEU A 180 -9.40 -9.79 8.03
N ARG A 181 -8.22 -9.17 8.23
CA ARG A 181 -6.99 -9.90 8.55
C ARG A 181 -7.15 -10.77 9.81
N ARG A 182 -7.79 -10.25 10.86
CA ARG A 182 -8.02 -10.98 12.11
C ARG A 182 -8.88 -12.22 11.90
N ARG A 183 -9.94 -12.12 11.08
CA ARG A 183 -10.81 -13.25 10.73
C ARG A 183 -10.02 -14.43 10.17
N TYR A 184 -9.12 -14.18 9.22
CA TYR A 184 -8.42 -15.23 8.49
C TYR A 184 -7.12 -15.71 9.13
N LEU A 185 -6.43 -14.86 9.91
CA LEU A 185 -5.12 -15.19 10.47
C LEU A 185 -5.13 -15.53 11.97
N HIS A 186 -6.23 -15.27 12.68
CA HIS A 186 -6.31 -15.47 14.13
C HIS A 186 -7.48 -16.33 14.59
N PHE A 187 -8.41 -16.70 13.69
CA PHE A 187 -9.52 -17.60 13.98
C PHE A 187 -9.51 -18.76 12.99
N MET A 188 -10.02 -19.91 13.42
CA MET A 188 -10.35 -20.99 12.47
C MET A 188 -11.50 -20.49 11.60
N ILE A 189 -11.29 -20.48 10.28
CA ILE A 189 -12.27 -19.96 9.32
C ILE A 189 -13.52 -20.88 9.38
N GLU A 190 -14.68 -20.31 9.65
CA GLU A 190 -15.95 -21.03 9.57
C GLU A 190 -16.32 -21.31 8.09
N GLU A 191 -16.90 -22.47 7.82
CA GLU A 191 -17.38 -22.82 6.48
C GLU A 191 -18.45 -21.82 6.02
N GLY A 192 -18.28 -21.25 4.81
CA GLY A 192 -19.29 -20.40 4.15
C GLY A 192 -18.89 -18.95 3.85
N GLY A 193 -17.67 -18.51 4.21
CA GLY A 193 -17.15 -17.19 3.83
C GLY A 193 -16.64 -17.12 2.39
N ASP A 194 -17.00 -16.06 1.65
CA ASP A 194 -16.43 -15.75 0.34
C ASP A 194 -15.04 -15.12 0.52
N THR A 195 -14.01 -15.98 0.58
CA THR A 195 -12.62 -15.58 0.83
C THR A 195 -12.08 -14.70 -0.31
N ASP A 196 -12.58 -14.90 -1.53
CA ASP A 196 -12.17 -14.15 -2.70
C ASP A 196 -12.72 -12.72 -2.68
N ALA A 197 -14.01 -12.55 -2.33
CA ALA A 197 -14.60 -11.24 -2.11
C ALA A 197 -13.92 -10.49 -0.95
N ASP A 198 -13.60 -11.19 0.15
CA ASP A 198 -12.87 -10.61 1.28
C ASP A 198 -11.43 -10.21 0.88
N ALA A 199 -10.75 -10.97 0.02
CA ALA A 199 -9.43 -10.63 -0.49
C ALA A 199 -9.44 -9.40 -1.41
N GLN A 200 -10.42 -9.33 -2.32
CA GLN A 200 -10.65 -8.14 -3.14
C GLN A 200 -10.89 -6.91 -2.27
N ARG A 201 -11.75 -7.05 -1.25
CA ARG A 201 -12.05 -5.98 -0.30
C ARG A 201 -10.81 -5.53 0.47
N ALA A 202 -10.03 -6.48 1.00
CA ALA A 202 -8.78 -6.18 1.70
C ALA A 202 -7.79 -5.42 0.81
N LEU A 203 -7.61 -5.85 -0.44
CA LEU A 203 -6.76 -5.16 -1.41
C LEU A 203 -7.24 -3.73 -1.68
N LYS A 204 -8.54 -3.54 -1.91
CA LYS A 204 -9.13 -2.21 -2.12
C LYS A 204 -8.91 -1.28 -0.92
N LEU A 205 -9.06 -1.79 0.30
CA LEU A 205 -8.80 -1.02 1.52
C LEU A 205 -7.32 -0.61 1.63
N ALA A 206 -6.40 -1.53 1.34
CA ALA A 206 -4.96 -1.25 1.34
C ALA A 206 -4.58 -0.20 0.28
N CYS A 207 -5.15 -0.30 -0.93
CA CYS A 207 -4.97 0.72 -1.97
C CYS A 207 -5.55 2.08 -1.53
N THR A 208 -6.75 2.09 -0.95
CA THR A 208 -7.41 3.30 -0.42
C THR A 208 -6.53 3.99 0.64
N LEU A 209 -6.02 3.23 1.60
CA LEU A 209 -5.11 3.74 2.64
C LEU A 209 -3.83 4.32 2.02
N THR A 210 -3.26 3.62 1.03
CA THR A 210 -2.04 4.05 0.34
C THR A 210 -2.26 5.35 -0.43
N VAL A 211 -3.32 5.43 -1.25
CA VAL A 211 -3.68 6.61 -2.06
C VAL A 211 -3.90 7.83 -1.16
N ARG A 212 -4.65 7.65 -0.07
CA ARG A 212 -4.98 8.75 0.85
C ARG A 212 -3.80 9.19 1.69
N THR A 213 -2.88 8.28 2.00
CA THR A 213 -1.65 8.61 2.72
C THR A 213 -0.65 9.32 1.80
N LEU A 214 -0.56 8.92 0.52
CA LEU A 214 0.18 9.66 -0.50
C LEU A 214 -0.41 11.05 -0.73
N GLY A 215 -1.74 11.17 -0.76
CA GLY A 215 -2.46 12.43 -0.92
C GLY A 215 -2.10 13.20 -2.20
N VAL A 216 -1.59 12.50 -3.21
CA VAL A 216 -1.13 13.08 -4.47
C VAL A 216 -2.31 13.75 -5.18
N GLN A 217 -2.10 15.00 -5.58
CA GLN A 217 -3.05 15.78 -6.38
C GLN A 217 -2.48 16.10 -7.76
N TYR A 218 -3.37 16.42 -8.70
CA TYR A 218 -3.03 16.83 -10.06
C TYR A 218 -3.63 18.19 -10.34
N ASN A 219 -2.78 19.21 -10.49
CA ASN A 219 -3.19 20.58 -10.76
C ASN A 219 -2.45 21.07 -12.01
N ASP A 220 -3.19 21.43 -13.06
CA ASP A 220 -2.66 21.97 -14.32
C ASP A 220 -1.51 21.15 -14.94
N GLY A 221 -1.67 19.82 -14.98
CA GLY A 221 -0.66 18.90 -15.51
C GLY A 221 0.55 18.67 -14.60
N ARG A 222 0.55 19.23 -13.39
CA ARG A 222 1.59 19.04 -12.38
C ARG A 222 1.14 18.06 -11.31
N VAL A 223 2.09 17.26 -10.84
CA VAL A 223 1.94 16.43 -9.64
C VAL A 223 2.19 17.31 -8.43
N VAL A 224 1.23 17.33 -7.49
CA VAL A 224 1.35 18.06 -6.23
C VAL A 224 1.33 17.05 -5.08
N LEU A 225 2.41 17.03 -4.30
CA LEU A 225 2.50 16.25 -3.08
C LEU A 225 2.12 17.11 -1.88
N PRO A 226 1.42 16.55 -0.89
CA PRO A 226 1.23 17.21 0.41
C PRO A 226 2.57 17.56 1.07
N ASP A 227 2.64 18.68 1.80
CA ASP A 227 3.87 19.18 2.42
C ASP A 227 4.54 18.17 3.36
N ASN A 228 3.75 17.41 4.12
CA ASN A 228 4.24 16.37 5.01
C ASN A 228 4.89 15.21 4.24
N VAL A 229 4.28 14.80 3.12
CA VAL A 229 4.80 13.76 2.22
C VAL A 229 6.08 14.26 1.52
N ALA A 230 6.07 15.48 0.99
CA ALA A 230 7.23 16.09 0.33
C ALA A 230 8.41 16.26 1.30
N ARG A 231 8.17 16.72 2.54
CA ARG A 231 9.21 16.80 3.58
C ARG A 231 9.77 15.43 3.91
N PHE A 232 8.92 14.42 4.10
CA PHE A 232 9.36 13.06 4.39
C PHE A 232 10.26 12.48 3.29
N ILE A 233 9.87 12.66 2.03
CA ILE A 233 10.64 12.14 0.89
C ILE A 233 11.98 12.87 0.74
N THR A 234 12.01 14.19 0.97
CA THR A 234 13.21 15.01 0.76
C THR A 234 14.17 15.04 1.95
N SER A 235 13.71 14.70 3.16
CA SER A 235 14.58 14.65 4.35
C SER A 235 15.43 13.38 4.41
N GLY A 236 15.12 12.34 3.62
CA GLY A 236 15.81 11.05 3.65
C GLY A 236 15.68 10.31 4.99
N MET A 237 14.85 10.79 5.92
CA MET A 237 14.67 10.24 7.25
C MET A 237 13.66 9.09 7.23
N GLY A 238 14.12 7.91 6.78
CA GLY A 238 13.43 6.65 7.05
C GLY A 238 14.14 5.90 8.20
N PRO A 239 13.45 5.41 9.24
CA PRO A 239 14.09 4.64 10.31
C PRO A 239 14.60 3.26 9.87
N PHE A 240 14.38 2.88 8.61
CA PHE A 240 14.90 1.65 8.01
C PHE A 240 16.27 1.83 7.36
N ASN A 241 16.83 3.06 7.33
CA ASN A 241 18.21 3.35 6.91
C ASN A 241 19.23 3.05 8.01
N ASN A 242 19.02 2.02 8.83
CA ASN A 242 20.13 1.39 9.54
C ASN A 242 20.85 0.49 8.53
N SER A 243 21.63 1.10 7.63
CA SER A 243 22.82 0.45 7.10
C SER A 243 23.82 0.32 8.25
N GLY A 244 23.53 -0.62 9.15
CA GLY A 244 24.60 -1.33 9.84
C GLY A 244 25.34 -2.07 8.74
N GLU A 245 26.44 -1.47 8.27
CA GLU A 245 27.51 -2.23 7.67
C GLU A 245 27.84 -3.40 8.62
N VAL A 246 27.65 -4.61 8.11
CA VAL A 246 28.34 -5.81 8.57
C VAL A 246 29.05 -6.38 7.36
#